data_AF-A0A3D1TTJ4-F1
#
_entry.id   AF-A0A3D1TTJ4-F1
#
_cell.length_a   1.000
_cell.length_b   1.000
_cell.length_c   1.000
_cell.angle_alpha   90.00
_cell.angle_beta   90.00
_cell.angle_gamma   90.00
#
_symmetry.space_group_name_H-M   'P 1'
#
loop_
_entity.id
_entity.type
_entity.pdbx_description
1 polymer ?
#
loop_
_entity_poly.entity_id
_entity_poly.type
_entity_poly.pdbx_seq_one_letter_code
_entity_poly.pdbx_strand_id
1 'polypeptide(L)'
;MTVPPWLVLSLVLSLTLALLYQIFSRRYGWRVLVYWVAVFAGFLGGELIAEQAGISLMRVGDLRLLPDFAGAFVVIGVLWFLGL
;
A
#
# COMPACT_ATOMS: atom_id res chain seq x y z
N MET A 1 2.41 -19.44 14.60
CA MET A 1 2.92 -18.79 13.37
C MET A 1 3.14 -17.32 13.68
N THR A 2 4.38 -16.86 13.69
CA THR A 2 4.69 -15.43 13.94
C THR A 2 4.49 -14.65 12.64
N VAL A 3 3.67 -13.61 12.67
CA VAL A 3 3.45 -12.75 11.51
C VAL A 3 4.76 -11.99 11.23
N PRO A 4 5.26 -11.98 9.98
CA PRO A 4 6.44 -11.20 9.61
C PRO A 4 6.27 -9.71 9.98
N PRO A 5 7.27 -9.06 10.60
CA PRO A 5 7.18 -7.65 10.99
C PRO A 5 6.91 -6.70 9.81
N TRP A 6 7.39 -7.07 8.63
CA TRP A 6 7.25 -6.30 7.41
C TRP A 6 5.78 -6.23 6.93
N LEU A 7 5.02 -7.31 7.10
CA LEU A 7 3.58 -7.33 6.80
C LEU A 7 2.80 -6.42 7.75
N VAL A 8 3.18 -6.39 9.03
CA VAL A 8 2.58 -5.48 10.01
C VAL A 8 2.83 -4.03 9.61
N LEU A 9 4.05 -3.72 9.18
CA LEU A 9 4.43 -2.39 8.71
C LEU A 9 3.63 -1.97 7.48
N SER A 10 3.52 -2.82 6.45
CA SER A 10 2.72 -2.52 5.25
C SER A 10 1.23 -2.34 5.57
N LEU A 11 0.71 -3.08 6.55
CA LEU A 11 -0.68 -2.99 7.01
C LEU A 11 -0.94 -1.67 7.77
N VAL A 12 0.01 -1.22 8.59
CA VAL A 12 -0.04 0.08 9.27
C VAL A 12 0.12 1.24 8.28
N LEU A 13 1.04 1.15 7.32
CA LEU A 13 1.23 2.17 6.30
C LEU A 13 0.01 2.34 5.40
N SER A 14 -0.54 1.23 4.88
CA SER A 14 -1.77 1.25 4.10
C SER A 14 -2.95 1.85 4.88
N LEU A 15 -3.07 1.52 6.18
CA LEU A 15 -4.10 2.10 7.04
C LEU A 15 -3.90 3.61 7.20
N THR A 16 -2.66 4.05 7.41
CA THR A 16 -2.32 5.47 7.53
C THR A 16 -2.71 6.23 6.25
N LEU A 17 -2.43 5.66 5.08
CA LEU A 17 -2.81 6.24 3.79
C LEU A 17 -4.33 6.29 3.59
N ALA A 18 -5.06 5.25 4.03
CA ALA A 18 -6.52 5.24 3.95
C ALA A 18 -7.17 6.27 4.89
N LEU A 19 -6.62 6.48 6.07
CA LEU A 19 -7.05 7.54 6.99
C LEU A 19 -6.72 8.93 6.46
N LEU A 20 -5.55 9.09 5.84
CA LEU A 20 -5.19 10.34 5.16
C LEU A 20 -6.18 10.64 4.03
N TYR A 21 -6.53 9.63 3.23
CA TYR A 21 -7.54 9.73 2.18
C TYR A 21 -8.91 10.13 2.74
N GLN A 22 -9.33 9.52 3.85
CA GLN A 22 -10.57 9.88 4.54
C GLN A 22 -10.59 11.36 4.94
N ILE A 23 -9.49 11.88 5.49
CA ILE A 23 -9.38 13.28 5.91
C ILE A 23 -9.47 14.24 4.70
N PHE A 24 -8.75 13.94 3.62
CA PHE A 24 -8.74 14.80 2.41
C PHE A 24 -10.06 14.75 1.62
N SER A 25 -10.61 13.56 1.43
CA SER A 25 -11.79 13.35 0.60
C SER A 25 -13.11 13.61 1.35
N ARG A 26 -13.07 13.69 2.70
CA ARG A 26 -14.24 13.76 3.59
C ARG A 26 -15.26 12.64 3.32
N ARG A 27 -14.75 11.47 2.93
CA ARG A 27 -15.57 10.28 2.64
C ARG A 27 -15.43 9.28 3.76
N TYR A 28 -16.55 8.69 4.16
CA TYR A 28 -16.64 7.84 5.34
C TYR A 28 -17.23 6.46 4.99
N GLY A 29 -17.08 5.51 5.91
CA GLY A 29 -17.67 4.18 5.80
C GLY A 29 -16.92 3.25 4.85
N TRP A 30 -17.68 2.50 4.03
CA TRP A 30 -17.14 1.40 3.22
C TRP A 30 -16.04 1.82 2.23
N ARG A 31 -16.07 3.06 1.74
CA ARG A 31 -15.04 3.59 0.82
C ARG A 31 -13.65 3.58 1.42
N VAL A 32 -13.52 3.89 2.71
CA VAL A 32 -12.22 3.89 3.41
C VAL A 32 -11.68 2.47 3.53
N LEU A 33 -12.55 1.48 3.78
CA LEU A 33 -12.16 0.07 3.83
C LEU A 33 -11.71 -0.44 2.45
N VAL A 34 -12.46 -0.12 1.39
CA VAL A 34 -12.06 -0.48 0.01
C VAL A 34 -10.73 0.16 -0.35
N TYR A 35 -10.56 1.44 -0.02
CA TYR A 35 -9.32 2.16 -0.26
C TYR A 35 -8.14 1.53 0.50
N TRP A 36 -8.34 1.21 1.77
CA TRP A 36 -7.34 0.54 2.60
C TRP A 36 -6.91 -0.81 2.02
N VAL A 37 -7.87 -1.68 1.71
CA VAL A 37 -7.59 -3.02 1.16
C VAL A 37 -6.90 -2.92 -0.20
N ALA A 38 -7.33 -2.00 -1.05
CA ALA A 38 -6.71 -1.79 -2.36
C ALA A 38 -5.26 -1.29 -2.23
N VAL A 39 -5.01 -0.28 -1.38
CA VAL A 39 -3.65 0.22 -1.13
C VAL A 39 -2.76 -0.87 -0.54
N PHE A 40 -3.27 -1.67 0.40
CA PHE A 40 -2.54 -2.82 0.93
C PHE A 40 -2.21 -3.88 -0.14
N ALA A 41 -3.17 -4.18 -1.03
CA ALA A 41 -2.92 -5.05 -2.18
C ALA A 41 -1.88 -4.46 -3.15
N GLY A 42 -1.86 -3.14 -3.31
CA GLY A 42 -0.84 -2.42 -4.08
C GLY A 42 0.56 -2.56 -3.49
N PHE A 43 0.70 -2.48 -2.16
CA PHE A 43 1.96 -2.76 -1.48
C PHE A 43 2.44 -4.19 -1.75
N LEU A 44 1.58 -5.19 -1.56
CA LEU A 44 1.92 -6.60 -1.82
C LEU A 44 2.25 -6.85 -3.30
N GLY A 45 1.50 -6.25 -4.21
CA GLY A 45 1.75 -6.34 -5.64
C GLY A 45 3.09 -5.70 -6.03
N GLY A 46 3.45 -4.57 -5.43
CA GLY A 46 4.75 -3.92 -5.60
C GLY A 46 5.92 -4.82 -5.23
N GLU A 47 5.85 -5.45 -4.05
CA GLU A 47 6.88 -6.39 -3.59
C GLU A 47 7.00 -7.59 -4.54
N LEU A 48 5.87 -8.22 -4.93
CA LEU A 48 5.87 -9.37 -5.84
C LEU A 48 6.49 -9.04 -7.21
N ILE A 49 6.16 -7.87 -7.77
CA ILE A 49 6.72 -7.42 -9.06
C ILE A 49 8.22 -7.15 -8.91
N ALA A 50 8.65 -6.54 -7.82
CA ALA A 50 10.06 -6.26 -7.57
C ALA A 50 10.89 -7.52 -7.32
N GLU A 51 10.30 -8.51 -6.65
CA GLU A 51 10.88 -9.83 -6.47
C GLU A 51 11.14 -10.49 -7.82
N GLN A 52 10.14 -10.51 -8.70
CA GLN A 52 10.26 -11.06 -10.07
C GLN A 52 11.25 -10.27 -10.94
N ALA A 53 11.31 -8.95 -10.78
CA ALA A 53 12.19 -8.08 -11.55
C ALA A 53 13.64 -8.04 -11.01
N GLY A 54 13.94 -8.69 -9.88
CA GLY A 54 15.26 -8.65 -9.23
C GLY A 54 15.66 -7.26 -8.71
N ILE A 55 14.70 -6.34 -8.57
CA ILE A 55 14.96 -4.94 -8.21
C ILE A 55 15.19 -4.84 -6.70
N SER A 56 16.41 -4.54 -6.28
CA SER A 56 16.83 -4.50 -4.86
C SER A 56 17.03 -3.07 -4.32
N LEU A 57 16.36 -2.07 -4.91
CA LEU A 57 16.56 -0.66 -4.57
C LEU A 57 15.88 -0.29 -3.23
N MET A 58 16.65 0.25 -2.29
CA MET A 58 16.25 0.66 -0.93
C MET A 58 15.52 -0.42 -0.13
N ARG A 59 16.31 -1.26 0.56
CA ARG A 59 15.81 -2.33 1.42
C ARG A 59 15.93 -1.94 2.89
N VAL A 60 14.85 -2.06 3.65
CA VAL A 60 14.87 -1.94 5.12
C VAL A 60 14.44 -3.28 5.70
N GLY A 61 15.41 -4.07 6.15
CA GLY A 61 15.19 -5.47 6.51
C GLY A 61 14.89 -6.31 5.26
N ASP A 62 13.73 -6.98 5.25
CA ASP A 62 13.23 -7.71 4.07
C ASP A 62 12.41 -6.85 3.12
N LEU A 63 11.99 -5.65 3.55
CA LEU A 63 11.03 -4.84 2.81
C LEU A 63 11.73 -3.98 1.75
N ARG A 64 11.25 -4.01 0.50
CA ARG A 64 11.75 -3.16 -0.58
C ARG A 64 10.89 -1.90 -0.67
N LEU A 65 11.26 -0.87 0.09
CA LEU A 65 10.45 0.33 0.25
C LEU A 65 10.06 0.99 -1.08
N LEU A 66 11.01 1.08 -2.01
CA LEU A 66 10.82 1.83 -3.25
C LEU A 66 9.75 1.22 -4.17
N PRO A 67 9.81 -0.08 -4.52
CA PRO A 67 8.75 -0.72 -5.31
C PRO A 67 7.42 -0.84 -4.56
N ASP A 68 7.46 -1.02 -3.24
CA ASP A 68 6.27 -1.07 -2.38
C ASP A 68 5.50 0.25 -2.42
N PHE A 69 6.20 1.36 -2.24
CA PHE A 69 5.61 2.69 -2.40
C PHE A 69 5.15 2.92 -3.84
N ALA A 70 5.90 2.50 -4.85
CA ALA A 70 5.49 2.65 -6.25
C ALA A 70 4.15 1.93 -6.52
N GLY A 71 4.00 0.69 -6.05
CA GLY A 71 2.75 -0.08 -6.14
C GLY A 71 1.60 0.61 -5.42
N ALA A 72 1.83 1.09 -4.20
CA ALA A 72 0.83 1.84 -3.43
C ALA A 72 0.43 3.15 -4.13
N PHE A 73 1.38 3.92 -4.68
CA PHE A 73 1.10 5.17 -5.39
C PHE A 73 0.32 4.95 -6.68
N VAL A 74 0.61 3.90 -7.44
CA VAL A 74 -0.15 3.53 -8.63
C VAL A 74 -1.61 3.24 -8.24
N VAL A 75 -1.83 2.45 -7.19
CA VAL A 75 -3.19 2.14 -6.72
C VAL A 75 -3.91 3.39 -6.20
N ILE A 76 -3.23 4.24 -5.43
CA ILE A 76 -3.77 5.53 -4.97
C ILE A 76 -4.19 6.40 -6.16
N GLY A 77 -3.35 6.52 -7.19
CA GLY A 77 -3.65 7.30 -8.39
C GLY A 77 -4.87 6.76 -9.15
N VAL A 78 -4.98 5.43 -9.29
CA VAL A 78 -6.13 4.79 -9.92
C VAL A 78 -7.41 5.02 -9.11
N LEU A 79 -7.37 4.82 -7.80
CA LEU A 79 -8.53 5.04 -6.92
C LEU A 79 -8.98 6.50 -6.93
N TRP A 80 -8.03 7.43 -6.91
CA TRP A 80 -8.31 8.86 -7.01
C TRP A 80 -8.97 9.21 -8.34
N PHE A 81 -8.47 8.68 -9.46
CA PHE A 81 -9.05 8.90 -10.79
C PHE A 81 -10.46 8.32 -10.92
N LEU A 82 -10.70 7.14 -10.33
CA LEU A 82 -12.02 6.51 -10.26
C LEU A 82 -12.99 7.26 -9.32
N GLY A 83 -12.51 8.30 -8.64
CA GLY A 83 -13.30 9.05 -7.68
C GLY A 83 -13.85 8.12 -6.61
N LEU A 84 -13.03 7.18 -6.14
CA LEU A 84 -13.29 6.29 -5.00
C LEU A 84 -12.73 6.89 -3.73
#